data_AF-A0AAU7TND4-F1
#
_entry.id   AF-A0AAU7TND4-F1
#
_cell.length_a   1.000
_cell.length_b   1.000
_cell.length_c   1.000
_cell.angle_alpha   90.00
_cell.angle_beta   90.00
_cell.angle_gamma   90.00
#
_symmetry.space_group_name_H-M   'P 1'
#
loop_
_entity.id
_entity.type
_entity.pdbx_description
1 polymer ?
#
loop_
_entity_poly.entity_id
_entity_poly.type
_entity_poly.pdbx_seq_one_letter_code
_entity_poly.pdbx_strand_id
1 'polypeptide(L)'
;MSEPGAQDRFLLSDADNERIFRERIVPDQLAGTAQERPVVVFVGGQPGDGKASITALVKAALTDRGTPVVLSTPRLEAYHPRLHEPITDDIATFDRYVEPDGLRWLARAEELAIDQRYDVILETELLDPEVFATSARTFKSAGYRVEVALLAVHEAVSRLGVLQRHIRALEDFGFGRFATESRHDAGYAGVLTAADLIDESDWIDRVGVLRPDGQLIYGNHRNGDWHQPPRTRDAITWERDRTWTVPESRDFLDAASAIERFGLSAPVQWIRDESVDGAKSLRTLAKPHLDPIALTHHIAKAGTSF
;
A
#
# COMPACT_ATOMS: atom_id res chain seq x y z
N MET A 1 -26.67 11.36 -6.46
CA MET A 1 -26.74 11.42 -7.93
C MET A 1 -25.75 12.50 -8.34
N SER A 2 -24.52 12.11 -8.67
CA SER A 2 -23.42 13.05 -8.94
C SER A 2 -23.50 13.53 -10.39
N GLU A 3 -23.35 14.84 -10.62
CA GLU A 3 -23.43 15.43 -11.97
C GLU A 3 -22.35 14.86 -12.91
N PRO A 4 -22.72 14.39 -14.11
CA PRO A 4 -21.76 14.00 -15.14
C PRO A 4 -21.13 15.27 -15.73
N GLY A 5 -19.93 15.62 -15.28
CA GLY A 5 -19.18 16.81 -15.74
C GLY A 5 -18.23 17.40 -14.71
N ALA A 6 -18.34 17.04 -13.42
CA ALA A 6 -17.46 17.57 -12.37
C ALA A 6 -16.05 16.95 -12.36
N GLN A 7 -15.88 15.74 -12.91
CA GLN A 7 -14.58 15.04 -12.96
C GLN A 7 -13.62 15.65 -14.00
N ASP A 8 -14.12 16.15 -15.14
CA ASP A 8 -13.28 16.64 -16.24
C ASP A 8 -12.63 18.01 -15.97
N ARG A 9 -13.17 18.80 -15.04
CA ARG A 9 -12.66 20.16 -14.77
C ARG A 9 -11.22 20.15 -14.22
N PHE A 10 -10.82 19.06 -13.59
CA PHE A 10 -9.57 18.99 -12.83
C PHE A 10 -8.52 18.12 -13.49
N LEU A 11 -8.88 17.42 -14.56
CA LEU A 11 -7.98 16.61 -15.36
C LEU A 11 -7.03 17.50 -16.15
N LEU A 12 -5.76 17.14 -16.19
CA LEU A 12 -4.80 17.78 -17.09
C LEU A 12 -5.20 17.57 -18.54
N SER A 13 -4.93 18.59 -19.37
CA SER A 13 -5.02 18.44 -20.81
C SER A 13 -4.16 17.27 -21.27
N ASP A 14 -4.57 16.59 -22.35
CA ASP A 14 -3.79 15.47 -22.90
C ASP A 14 -2.34 15.87 -23.21
N ALA A 15 -2.15 17.10 -23.70
CA ALA A 15 -0.84 17.65 -23.99
C ALA A 15 0.01 17.86 -22.73
N ASP A 16 -0.56 18.40 -21.65
CA ASP A 16 0.17 18.59 -20.39
C ASP A 16 0.46 17.29 -19.68
N ASN A 17 -0.51 16.38 -19.63
CA ASN A 17 -0.34 15.05 -19.06
C ASN A 17 0.81 14.32 -19.79
N GLU A 18 0.82 14.33 -21.13
CA GLU A 18 1.87 13.70 -21.93
C GLU A 18 3.22 14.39 -21.79
N ARG A 19 3.25 15.72 -21.78
CA ARG A 19 4.48 16.48 -21.58
C ARG A 19 5.13 16.15 -20.23
N ILE A 20 4.35 16.15 -19.14
CA ILE A 20 4.85 15.79 -17.80
C ILE A 20 5.35 14.34 -17.79
N PHE A 21 4.60 13.42 -18.42
CA PHE A 21 5.01 12.03 -18.52
C PHE A 21 6.40 11.90 -19.18
N ARG A 22 6.56 12.43 -20.40
CA ARG A 22 7.81 12.30 -21.17
C ARG A 22 8.97 13.09 -20.59
N GLU A 23 8.74 14.32 -20.16
CA GLU A 23 9.82 15.24 -19.78
C GLU A 23 10.23 15.13 -18.31
N ARG A 24 9.37 14.57 -17.44
CA ARG A 24 9.64 14.48 -15.99
C ARG A 24 9.58 13.06 -15.46
N ILE A 25 8.50 12.32 -15.72
CA ILE A 25 8.30 10.98 -15.13
C ILE A 25 9.27 9.97 -15.74
N VAL A 26 9.32 9.88 -17.07
CA VAL A 26 10.20 8.94 -17.79
C VAL A 26 11.68 9.05 -17.36
N PRO A 27 12.31 10.24 -17.41
CA PRO A 27 13.73 10.36 -17.07
C PRO A 27 14.05 10.13 -15.59
N ASP A 28 13.09 10.35 -14.69
CA ASP A 28 13.31 10.28 -13.24
C ASP A 28 12.95 8.89 -12.65
N GLN A 29 11.83 8.29 -13.08
CA GLN A 29 11.30 7.05 -12.49
C GLN A 29 11.43 5.82 -13.39
N LEU A 30 11.51 5.98 -14.72
CA LEU A 30 11.35 4.88 -15.68
C LEU A 30 12.66 4.47 -16.38
N ALA A 31 13.81 4.69 -15.73
CA ALA A 31 15.11 4.24 -16.20
C ALA A 31 15.40 2.81 -15.71
N GLY A 32 15.03 1.80 -16.52
CA GLY A 32 15.25 0.39 -16.22
C GLY A 32 16.38 -0.27 -17.03
N THR A 33 16.75 -1.49 -16.64
CA THR A 33 17.64 -2.36 -17.43
C THR A 33 16.81 -3.39 -18.18
N ALA A 34 16.93 -3.41 -19.52
CA ALA A 34 16.21 -4.36 -20.37
C ALA A 34 16.59 -5.81 -20.07
N GLN A 35 15.60 -6.70 -20.07
CA GLN A 35 15.74 -8.12 -19.76
C GLN A 35 15.24 -8.99 -20.92
N GLU A 36 15.96 -10.07 -21.21
CA GLU A 36 15.47 -11.09 -22.14
C GLU A 36 14.22 -11.81 -21.59
N ARG A 37 14.19 -12.05 -20.28
CA ARG A 37 13.09 -12.71 -19.55
C ARG A 37 12.67 -11.83 -18.36
N PRO A 38 11.90 -10.76 -18.61
CA PRO A 38 11.50 -9.80 -17.60
C PRO A 38 10.50 -10.41 -16.62
N VAL A 39 10.48 -9.84 -15.42
CA VAL A 39 9.63 -10.21 -14.31
C VAL A 39 8.86 -8.97 -13.87
N VAL A 40 7.57 -9.13 -13.58
CA VAL A 40 6.81 -8.13 -12.81
C VAL A 40 6.49 -8.72 -11.45
N VAL A 41 6.74 -7.96 -10.39
CA VAL A 41 6.38 -8.32 -9.02
C VAL A 41 5.36 -7.30 -8.51
N PHE A 42 4.12 -7.75 -8.35
CA PHE A 42 3.08 -6.96 -7.70
C PHE A 42 3.26 -7.03 -6.19
N VAL A 43 3.43 -5.89 -5.53
CA VAL A 43 3.49 -5.78 -4.07
C VAL A 43 2.16 -5.22 -3.59
N GLY A 44 1.28 -6.10 -3.11
CA GLY A 44 -0.13 -5.81 -2.86
C GLY A 44 -0.51 -5.84 -1.39
N GLY A 45 -1.33 -4.89 -0.96
CA GLY A 45 -1.94 -4.90 0.37
C GLY A 45 -2.58 -3.56 0.73
N GLN A 46 -3.28 -3.48 1.86
CA GLN A 46 -4.02 -2.29 2.26
C GLN A 46 -3.14 -1.09 2.62
N PRO A 47 -3.66 0.16 2.62
CA PRO A 47 -2.95 1.30 3.19
C PRO A 47 -2.37 1.04 4.59
N GLY A 48 -1.14 1.50 4.85
CA GLY A 48 -0.49 1.38 6.16
C GLY A 48 0.06 -0.01 6.53
N ASP A 49 -0.02 -0.99 5.63
CA ASP A 49 0.50 -2.36 5.82
C ASP A 49 2.03 -2.48 5.78
N GLY A 50 2.77 -1.47 5.33
CA GLY A 50 4.23 -1.52 5.21
C GLY A 50 4.77 -2.08 3.89
N LYS A 51 4.00 -2.03 2.79
CA LYS A 51 4.44 -2.40 1.42
C LYS A 51 5.86 -1.97 1.07
N ALA A 52 6.26 -0.75 1.45
CA ALA A 52 7.58 -0.19 1.14
C ALA A 52 8.75 -1.09 1.60
N SER A 53 8.61 -1.81 2.71
CA SER A 53 9.62 -2.76 3.19
C SER A 53 9.74 -3.95 2.23
N ILE A 54 8.61 -4.48 1.75
CA ILE A 54 8.59 -5.58 0.79
C ILE A 54 9.10 -5.12 -0.58
N THR A 55 8.71 -3.92 -1.03
CA THR A 55 9.26 -3.30 -2.25
C THR A 55 10.79 -3.21 -2.18
N ALA A 56 11.36 -2.83 -1.04
CA ALA A 56 12.81 -2.78 -0.85
C ALA A 56 13.46 -4.19 -0.92
N LEU A 57 12.84 -5.20 -0.31
CA LEU A 57 13.32 -6.59 -0.37
C LEU A 57 13.27 -7.14 -1.81
N VAL A 58 12.17 -6.91 -2.53
CA VAL A 58 12.03 -7.32 -3.93
C VAL A 58 13.07 -6.61 -4.80
N LYS A 59 13.25 -5.29 -4.61
CA LYS A 59 14.27 -4.53 -5.33
C LYS A 59 15.67 -5.10 -5.07
N ALA A 60 16.00 -5.42 -3.82
CA ALA A 60 17.27 -6.05 -3.48
C ALA A 60 17.45 -7.40 -4.20
N ALA A 61 16.41 -8.24 -4.22
CA ALA A 61 16.43 -9.55 -4.90
C ALA A 61 16.56 -9.46 -6.43
N LEU A 62 16.16 -8.35 -7.05
CA LEU A 62 16.30 -8.12 -8.49
C LEU A 62 17.61 -7.42 -8.88
N THR A 63 18.42 -6.97 -7.92
CA THR A 63 19.64 -6.17 -8.18
C THR A 63 20.62 -6.86 -9.13
N ASP A 64 20.80 -8.18 -9.01
CA ASP A 64 21.73 -8.95 -9.86
C ASP A 64 21.27 -9.04 -11.32
N ARG A 65 20.00 -8.74 -11.59
CA ARG A 65 19.42 -8.70 -12.94
C ARG A 65 19.56 -7.32 -13.58
N GLY A 66 19.83 -6.28 -12.77
CA GLY A 66 19.93 -4.89 -13.20
C GLY A 66 19.01 -3.99 -12.39
N THR A 67 18.63 -2.84 -12.97
CA THR A 67 17.75 -1.87 -12.31
C THR A 67 16.29 -2.14 -12.68
N PRO A 68 15.43 -2.58 -11.73
CA PRO A 68 13.99 -2.64 -11.96
C PRO A 68 13.36 -1.26 -11.85
N VAL A 69 12.25 -1.04 -12.57
CA VAL A 69 11.40 0.15 -12.39
C VAL A 69 10.39 -0.10 -11.29
N VAL A 70 10.16 0.90 -10.43
CA VAL A 70 9.19 0.82 -9.33
C VAL A 70 8.01 1.72 -9.64
N LEU A 71 6.85 1.12 -9.83
CA LEU A 71 5.63 1.81 -10.24
C LEU A 71 4.61 1.81 -9.10
N SER A 72 4.02 2.96 -8.84
CA SER A 72 2.81 3.08 -8.02
C SER A 72 2.12 4.40 -8.29
N THR A 73 0.79 4.45 -8.21
CA THR A 73 0.04 5.69 -8.45
C THR A 73 0.55 6.84 -7.56
N PRO A 74 0.79 6.67 -6.24
CA PRO A 74 1.31 7.74 -5.39
C PRO A 74 2.68 8.29 -5.82
N ARG A 75 3.55 7.47 -6.43
CA ARG A 75 4.85 7.94 -6.96
C ARG A 75 4.67 8.83 -8.19
N LEU A 76 3.69 8.54 -9.03
CA LEU A 76 3.44 9.28 -10.27
C LEU A 76 2.61 10.54 -10.01
N GLU A 77 1.67 10.47 -9.08
CA GLU A 77 0.92 11.62 -8.57
C GLU A 77 1.85 12.71 -7.99
N ALA A 78 3.05 12.33 -7.53
CA ALA A 78 4.09 13.25 -7.06
C ALA A 78 4.47 14.33 -8.10
N TYR A 79 4.25 14.07 -9.39
CA TYR A 79 4.57 14.98 -10.48
C TYR A 79 3.42 15.93 -10.83
N HIS A 80 2.22 15.71 -10.27
CA HIS A 80 1.05 16.52 -10.57
C HIS A 80 1.26 17.97 -10.11
N PRO A 81 1.08 18.99 -10.99
CA PRO A 81 1.36 20.39 -10.65
C PRO A 81 0.57 20.90 -9.44
N ARG A 82 -0.60 20.30 -9.20
CA ARG A 82 -1.53 20.68 -8.14
C ARG A 82 -1.35 19.86 -6.85
N LEU A 83 -0.38 18.94 -6.79
CA LEU A 83 -0.19 18.07 -5.63
C LEU A 83 0.04 18.84 -4.32
N HIS A 84 0.71 19.98 -4.42
CA HIS A 84 1.06 20.80 -3.26
C HIS A 84 0.17 22.03 -3.11
N GLU A 85 -0.94 22.12 -3.86
CA GLU A 85 -1.91 23.17 -3.61
C GLU A 85 -2.53 22.98 -2.22
N PRO A 86 -2.65 24.05 -1.42
CA PRO A 86 -3.32 23.96 -0.13
C PRO A 86 -4.69 23.33 -0.31
N ILE A 87 -4.97 22.31 0.50
CA ILE A 87 -6.27 21.65 0.52
C ILE A 87 -7.27 22.66 1.12
N THR A 88 -7.96 23.41 0.25
CA THR A 88 -8.99 24.39 0.65
C THR A 88 -10.39 23.77 0.75
N ASP A 89 -10.55 22.55 0.22
CA ASP A 89 -11.77 21.75 0.19
C ASP A 89 -11.55 20.40 0.93
N ASP A 90 -12.53 19.48 0.89
CA ASP A 90 -12.39 18.13 1.47
C ASP A 90 -11.24 17.33 0.79
N ILE A 91 -10.48 16.55 1.57
CA ILE A 91 -9.43 15.62 1.09
C ILE A 91 -9.95 14.73 -0.04
N ALA A 92 -11.20 14.24 0.07
CA ALA A 92 -11.81 13.42 -0.97
C ALA A 92 -12.02 14.16 -2.29
N THR A 93 -12.06 15.50 -2.26
CA THR A 93 -12.14 16.35 -3.46
C THR A 93 -10.76 16.53 -4.08
N PHE A 94 -9.71 16.63 -3.27
CA PHE A 94 -8.34 16.73 -3.75
C PHE A 94 -7.88 15.48 -4.49
N ASP A 95 -8.18 14.29 -3.98
CA ASP A 95 -7.83 13.03 -4.67
C ASP A 95 -8.48 12.94 -6.05
N ARG A 96 -9.68 13.51 -6.25
CA ARG A 96 -10.32 13.61 -7.57
C ARG A 96 -9.57 14.47 -8.57
N TYR A 97 -8.64 15.32 -8.12
CA TYR A 97 -7.85 16.18 -9.01
C TYR A 97 -6.56 15.51 -9.48
N VAL A 98 -6.03 14.58 -8.69
CA VAL A 98 -4.67 14.06 -8.85
C VAL A 98 -4.68 12.60 -9.28
N GLU A 99 -5.56 11.79 -8.68
CA GLU A 99 -5.64 10.35 -8.93
C GLU A 99 -5.94 9.99 -10.39
N PRO A 100 -6.85 10.69 -11.12
CA PRO A 100 -7.11 10.37 -12.52
C PRO A 100 -5.87 10.50 -13.42
N ASP A 101 -5.09 11.57 -13.28
CA ASP A 101 -3.85 11.75 -14.05
C ASP A 101 -2.74 10.80 -13.58
N GLY A 102 -2.68 10.48 -12.29
CA GLY A 102 -1.82 9.44 -11.73
C GLY A 102 -2.06 8.06 -12.35
N LEU A 103 -3.32 7.66 -12.50
CA LEU A 103 -3.71 6.39 -13.15
C LEU A 103 -3.36 6.39 -14.65
N ARG A 104 -3.57 7.51 -15.35
CA ARG A 104 -3.16 7.65 -16.76
C ARG A 104 -1.66 7.50 -16.93
N TRP A 105 -0.86 8.08 -16.03
CA TRP A 105 0.59 7.92 -16.03
C TRP A 105 1.02 6.50 -15.67
N LEU A 106 0.31 5.82 -14.75
CA LEU A 106 0.61 4.43 -14.40
C LEU A 106 0.41 3.51 -15.61
N ALA A 107 -0.72 3.65 -16.33
CA ALA A 107 -0.97 2.88 -17.54
C ALA A 107 0.13 3.08 -18.60
N ARG A 108 0.52 4.33 -18.88
CA ARG A 108 1.63 4.63 -19.80
C ARG A 108 2.98 4.12 -19.32
N ALA A 109 3.22 4.13 -18.00
CA ALA A 109 4.45 3.60 -17.42
C ALA A 109 4.53 2.06 -17.55
N GLU A 110 3.41 1.35 -17.39
CA GLU A 110 3.32 -0.08 -17.66
C GLU A 110 3.61 -0.40 -19.14
N GLU A 111 2.97 0.32 -20.07
CA GLU A 111 3.20 0.19 -21.52
C GLU A 111 4.68 0.39 -21.87
N LEU A 112 5.29 1.48 -21.39
CA LEU A 112 6.71 1.75 -21.62
C LEU A 112 7.60 0.67 -21.02
N ALA A 113 7.33 0.21 -19.81
CA ALA A 113 8.13 -0.84 -19.16
C ALA A 113 8.07 -2.16 -19.95
N ILE A 114 6.90 -2.48 -20.50
CA ILE A 114 6.69 -3.63 -21.39
C ILE A 114 7.48 -3.48 -22.70
N ASP A 115 7.36 -2.32 -23.36
CA ASP A 115 8.06 -2.04 -24.63
C ASP A 115 9.58 -2.12 -24.47
N GLN A 116 10.10 -1.64 -23.34
CA GLN A 116 11.53 -1.65 -23.03
C GLN A 116 11.99 -2.96 -22.35
N ARG A 117 11.07 -3.88 -22.05
CA ARG A 117 11.31 -5.14 -21.34
C ARG A 117 12.03 -4.98 -20.00
N TYR A 118 11.66 -4.01 -19.20
CA TYR A 118 12.21 -3.82 -17.86
C TYR A 118 11.60 -4.81 -16.86
N ASP A 119 12.38 -5.22 -15.86
CA ASP A 119 11.80 -5.81 -14.64
C ASP A 119 11.00 -4.71 -13.91
N VAL A 120 9.84 -5.06 -13.37
CA VAL A 120 8.88 -4.11 -12.77
C VAL A 120 8.55 -4.54 -11.34
N ILE A 121 8.52 -3.58 -10.42
CA ILE A 121 7.89 -3.75 -9.09
C ILE A 121 6.71 -2.80 -9.05
N LEU A 122 5.48 -3.33 -8.97
CA LEU A 122 4.25 -2.54 -9.00
C LEU A 122 3.56 -2.59 -7.63
N GLU A 123 3.49 -1.46 -6.94
CA GLU A 123 2.79 -1.37 -5.65
C GLU A 123 1.30 -1.09 -5.88
N THR A 124 0.43 -1.86 -5.24
CA THR A 124 -1.02 -1.68 -5.35
C THR A 124 -1.69 -1.76 -3.98
N GLU A 125 -2.67 -0.89 -3.76
CA GLU A 125 -3.51 -0.89 -2.56
C GLU A 125 -4.68 -1.88 -2.65
N LEU A 126 -4.84 -2.54 -3.80
CA LEU A 126 -5.89 -3.53 -4.08
C LEU A 126 -7.31 -3.03 -3.81
N LEU A 127 -7.55 -1.74 -4.02
CA LEU A 127 -8.88 -1.12 -3.87
C LEU A 127 -9.89 -1.70 -4.86
N ASP A 128 -9.41 -1.99 -6.07
CA ASP A 128 -10.12 -2.75 -7.10
C ASP A 128 -9.22 -3.88 -7.60
N PRO A 129 -9.45 -5.12 -7.13
CA PRO A 129 -8.68 -6.29 -7.56
C PRO A 129 -8.76 -6.59 -9.07
N GLU A 130 -9.79 -6.14 -9.78
CA GLU A 130 -9.88 -6.34 -11.24
C GLU A 130 -8.92 -5.43 -12.02
N VAL A 131 -8.62 -4.23 -11.50
CA VAL A 131 -7.56 -3.37 -12.07
C VAL A 131 -6.21 -4.06 -11.96
N PHE A 132 -5.91 -4.65 -10.79
CA PHE A 132 -4.73 -5.50 -10.60
C PHE A 132 -4.71 -6.67 -11.58
N ALA A 133 -5.81 -7.42 -11.69
CA ALA A 133 -5.88 -8.58 -12.57
C ALA A 133 -5.72 -8.19 -14.05
N THR A 134 -6.23 -7.03 -14.47
CA THR A 134 -6.05 -6.50 -15.83
C THR A 134 -4.59 -6.17 -16.12
N SER A 135 -3.90 -5.46 -15.22
CA SER A 135 -2.47 -5.18 -15.34
C SER A 135 -1.64 -6.47 -15.42
N ALA A 136 -1.90 -7.41 -14.51
CA ALA A 136 -1.16 -8.67 -14.46
C ALA A 136 -1.38 -9.55 -15.71
N ARG A 137 -2.61 -9.61 -16.25
CA ARG A 137 -2.89 -10.26 -17.55
C ARG A 137 -2.12 -9.59 -18.68
N THR A 138 -2.04 -8.26 -18.69
CA THR A 138 -1.30 -7.49 -19.71
C THR A 138 0.20 -7.83 -19.70
N PHE A 139 0.83 -7.84 -18.53
CA PHE A 139 2.22 -8.29 -18.39
C PHE A 139 2.40 -9.75 -18.81
N LYS A 140 1.48 -10.63 -18.40
CA LYS A 140 1.54 -12.05 -18.78
C LYS A 140 1.51 -12.22 -20.30
N SER A 141 0.60 -11.54 -21.00
CA SER A 141 0.49 -11.55 -22.46
C SER A 141 1.73 -10.97 -23.15
N ALA A 142 2.45 -10.04 -22.52
CA ALA A 142 3.73 -9.52 -22.99
C ALA A 142 4.94 -10.47 -22.75
N GLY A 143 4.70 -11.66 -22.21
CA GLY A 143 5.71 -12.68 -21.98
C GLY A 143 6.53 -12.46 -20.70
N TYR A 144 5.98 -11.76 -19.71
CA TYR A 144 6.60 -11.62 -18.40
C TYR A 144 6.36 -12.87 -17.55
N ARG A 145 7.30 -13.12 -16.63
CA ARG A 145 6.98 -13.90 -15.42
C ARG A 145 6.25 -12.99 -14.45
N VAL A 146 5.06 -13.38 -14.01
CA VAL A 146 4.23 -12.56 -13.13
C VAL A 146 4.27 -13.11 -11.71
N GLU A 147 4.75 -12.32 -10.77
CA GLU A 147 4.84 -12.69 -9.36
C GLU A 147 4.02 -11.73 -8.49
N VAL A 148 3.49 -12.22 -7.37
CA VAL A 148 2.72 -11.42 -6.42
C VAL A 148 3.25 -11.63 -5.01
N ALA A 149 3.52 -10.53 -4.31
CA ALA A 149 3.82 -10.47 -2.90
C ALA A 149 2.66 -9.76 -2.19
N LEU A 150 1.79 -10.52 -1.54
CA LEU A 150 0.68 -10.00 -0.74
C LEU A 150 1.12 -9.80 0.71
N LEU A 151 0.78 -8.66 1.30
CA LEU A 151 1.00 -8.41 2.72
C LEU A 151 -0.20 -8.92 3.54
N ALA A 152 0.10 -9.72 4.56
CA ALA A 152 -0.85 -10.11 5.59
C ALA A 152 -0.52 -9.40 6.89
N VAL A 153 -1.39 -8.44 7.26
CA VAL A 153 -1.20 -7.55 8.41
C VAL A 153 -2.53 -7.40 9.12
N HIS A 154 -2.51 -7.40 10.45
CA HIS A 154 -3.69 -7.13 11.27
C HIS A 154 -4.27 -5.74 10.95
N GLU A 155 -5.60 -5.65 11.02
CA GLU A 155 -6.31 -4.40 10.77
C GLU A 155 -5.78 -3.27 11.66
N ALA A 156 -5.70 -3.50 12.97
CA ALA A 156 -5.19 -2.51 13.93
C ALA A 156 -3.78 -2.00 13.60
N VAL A 157 -2.88 -2.89 13.18
CA VAL A 157 -1.49 -2.53 12.84
C VAL A 157 -1.45 -1.67 11.57
N SER A 158 -2.19 -2.05 10.54
CA SER A 158 -2.25 -1.25 9.30
C SER A 158 -2.94 0.11 9.49
N ARG A 159 -4.01 0.17 10.31
CA ARG A 159 -4.66 1.43 10.72
C ARG A 159 -3.71 2.34 11.50
N LEU A 160 -2.91 1.76 12.40
CA LEU A 160 -1.85 2.49 13.11
C LEU A 160 -0.83 3.08 12.13
N GLY A 161 -0.42 2.32 11.11
CA GLY A 161 0.48 2.80 10.07
C GLY A 161 -0.08 3.99 9.29
N VAL A 162 -1.38 3.99 8.96
CA VAL A 162 -2.06 5.14 8.34
C VAL A 162 -1.98 6.38 9.24
N LEU A 163 -2.34 6.23 10.52
CA LEU A 163 -2.34 7.35 11.47
C LEU A 163 -0.93 7.89 11.74
N GLN A 164 0.08 7.02 11.85
CA GLN A 164 1.48 7.44 12.00
C GLN A 164 1.97 8.24 10.80
N ARG A 165 1.60 7.83 9.58
CA ARG A 165 1.97 8.56 8.35
C ARG A 165 1.29 9.93 8.31
N HIS A 166 0.03 10.00 8.70
CA HIS A 166 -0.71 11.26 8.80
C HIS A 166 -0.04 12.23 9.77
N ILE A 167 0.24 11.78 11.00
CA ILE A 167 0.88 12.61 12.03
C ILE A 167 2.25 13.13 11.56
N ARG A 168 3.10 12.27 10.99
CA ARG A 168 4.40 12.70 10.45
C ARG A 168 4.24 13.75 9.35
N ALA A 169 3.25 13.59 8.47
CA ALA A 169 3.00 14.58 7.43
C ALA A 169 2.55 15.93 8.02
N LEU A 170 1.74 15.92 9.09
CA LEU A 170 1.38 17.13 9.82
C LEU A 170 2.61 17.79 10.49
N GLU A 171 3.52 17.02 11.07
CA GLU A 171 4.76 17.53 11.68
C GLU A 171 5.71 18.15 10.63
N ASP A 172 5.90 17.47 9.49
CA ASP A 172 6.86 17.86 8.47
C ASP A 172 6.36 19.00 7.57
N PHE A 173 5.06 19.02 7.26
CA PHE A 173 4.49 19.90 6.23
C PHE A 173 3.31 20.76 6.72
N GLY A 174 2.77 20.50 7.91
CA GLY A 174 1.57 21.17 8.43
C GLY A 174 0.25 20.70 7.80
N PHE A 175 0.32 19.79 6.81
CA PHE A 175 -0.81 19.14 6.16
C PHE A 175 -0.37 17.76 5.64
N GLY A 176 -1.30 16.81 5.53
CA GLY A 176 -0.97 15.46 5.09
C GLY A 176 -2.14 14.75 4.42
N ARG A 177 -1.89 14.15 3.26
CA ARG A 177 -2.83 13.19 2.67
C ARG A 177 -2.65 11.85 3.36
N PHE A 178 -3.74 11.27 3.84
CA PHE A 178 -3.77 9.93 4.38
C PHE A 178 -4.95 9.15 3.81
N ALA A 179 -4.85 7.82 3.84
CA ALA A 179 -5.94 6.98 3.38
C ALA A 179 -7.15 7.13 4.31
N THR A 180 -8.30 7.46 3.75
CA THR A 180 -9.56 7.47 4.49
C THR A 180 -9.87 6.09 5.06
N GLU A 181 -10.76 6.06 6.05
CA GLU A 181 -11.19 4.80 6.66
C GLU A 181 -11.72 3.83 5.59
N SER A 182 -12.59 4.33 4.72
CA SER A 182 -13.19 3.60 3.60
C SER A 182 -12.18 3.09 2.58
N ARG A 183 -11.13 3.86 2.27
CA ARG A 183 -10.08 3.44 1.33
C ARG A 183 -9.26 2.30 1.95
N HIS A 184 -8.96 2.38 3.24
CA HIS A 184 -8.29 1.30 3.94
C HIS A 184 -9.16 0.03 4.00
N ASP A 185 -10.45 0.15 4.32
CA ASP A 185 -11.38 -1.00 4.34
C ASP A 185 -11.48 -1.69 2.98
N ALA A 186 -11.62 -0.89 1.92
CA ALA A 186 -11.65 -1.39 0.56
C ALA A 186 -10.37 -2.18 0.23
N GLY A 187 -9.19 -1.64 0.55
CA GLY A 187 -7.93 -2.36 0.36
C GLY A 187 -7.82 -3.61 1.24
N TYR A 188 -8.25 -3.54 2.50
CA TYR A 188 -8.20 -4.66 3.45
C TYR A 188 -9.04 -5.85 2.97
N ALA A 189 -10.26 -5.59 2.50
CA ALA A 189 -11.10 -6.60 1.86
C ALA A 189 -10.53 -7.04 0.50
N GLY A 190 -10.06 -6.09 -0.30
CA GLY A 190 -9.50 -6.32 -1.63
C GLY A 190 -8.29 -7.24 -1.64
N VAL A 191 -7.47 -7.27 -0.57
CA VAL A 191 -6.40 -8.27 -0.41
C VAL A 191 -6.93 -9.70 -0.48
N LEU A 192 -8.07 -9.99 0.15
CA LEU A 192 -8.64 -11.35 0.15
C LEU A 192 -9.27 -11.68 -1.21
N THR A 193 -9.94 -10.72 -1.84
CA THR A 193 -10.47 -10.89 -3.20
C THR A 193 -9.35 -11.12 -4.22
N ALA A 194 -8.24 -10.38 -4.11
CA ALA A 194 -7.07 -10.60 -4.94
C ALA A 194 -6.45 -11.98 -4.71
N ALA A 195 -6.43 -12.47 -3.47
CA ALA A 195 -5.96 -13.81 -3.14
C ALA A 195 -6.78 -14.90 -3.87
N ASP A 196 -8.11 -14.76 -3.89
CA ASP A 196 -9.00 -15.68 -4.62
C ASP A 196 -8.73 -15.63 -6.12
N LEU A 197 -8.65 -14.42 -6.70
CA LEU A 197 -8.33 -14.23 -8.12
C LEU A 197 -6.98 -14.86 -8.49
N ILE A 198 -5.96 -14.72 -7.64
CA ILE A 198 -4.64 -15.31 -7.86
C ILE A 198 -4.74 -16.83 -7.88
N ASP A 199 -5.38 -17.43 -6.87
CA ASP A 199 -5.52 -18.88 -6.71
C ASP A 199 -6.27 -19.52 -7.90
N GLU A 200 -7.26 -18.83 -8.45
CA GLU A 200 -8.06 -19.25 -9.62
C GLU A 200 -7.44 -18.89 -10.98
N SER A 201 -6.39 -18.06 -11.00
CA SER A 201 -5.82 -17.54 -12.24
C SER A 201 -4.94 -18.54 -13.01
N ASP A 202 -4.80 -18.30 -14.31
CA ASP A 202 -3.78 -18.88 -15.20
C ASP A 202 -2.72 -17.83 -15.62
N TRP A 203 -2.70 -16.64 -14.99
CA TRP A 203 -1.78 -15.52 -15.32
C TRP A 203 -0.77 -15.13 -14.22
N ILE A 204 -0.83 -15.71 -13.01
CA ILE A 204 0.20 -15.58 -11.95
C ILE A 204 1.14 -16.79 -11.84
N ASP A 205 2.45 -16.59 -12.00
CA ASP A 205 3.44 -17.67 -11.94
C ASP A 205 3.92 -17.99 -10.52
N ARG A 206 3.90 -17.00 -9.62
CA ARG A 206 4.30 -17.15 -8.22
C ARG A 206 3.50 -16.23 -7.31
N VAL A 207 3.13 -16.72 -6.14
CA VAL A 207 2.53 -15.92 -5.06
C VAL A 207 3.29 -16.15 -3.76
N GLY A 208 3.47 -15.08 -2.99
CA GLY A 208 3.95 -15.10 -1.62
C GLY A 208 3.03 -14.26 -0.74
N VAL A 209 2.72 -14.76 0.46
CA VAL A 209 2.05 -14.02 1.52
C VAL A 209 3.11 -13.73 2.58
N LEU A 210 3.35 -12.45 2.86
CA LEU A 210 4.43 -11.99 3.73
C LEU A 210 3.91 -11.10 4.86
N ARG A 211 4.65 -11.11 5.96
CA ARG A 211 4.59 -10.04 6.97
C ARG A 211 5.45 -8.85 6.52
N PRO A 212 5.24 -7.64 7.05
CA PRO A 212 5.98 -6.44 6.64
C PRO A 212 7.49 -6.49 6.93
N ASP A 213 7.92 -7.38 7.83
CA ASP A 213 9.33 -7.66 8.13
C ASP A 213 10.00 -8.60 7.11
N GLY A 214 9.25 -9.09 6.11
CA GLY A 214 9.73 -10.01 5.09
C GLY A 214 9.55 -11.49 5.43
N GLN A 215 8.98 -11.84 6.58
CA GLN A 215 8.70 -13.24 6.90
C GLN A 215 7.66 -13.82 5.96
N LEU A 216 8.00 -14.91 5.27
CA LEU A 216 7.09 -15.66 4.40
C LEU A 216 6.15 -16.54 5.23
N ILE A 217 4.85 -16.30 5.11
CA ILE A 217 3.78 -17.12 5.72
C ILE A 217 3.39 -18.27 4.79
N TYR A 218 3.22 -17.95 3.50
CA TYR A 218 2.84 -18.89 2.46
C TYR A 218 3.52 -18.52 1.16
N GLY A 219 3.87 -19.52 0.37
CA GLY A 219 4.35 -19.33 -0.99
C GLY A 219 3.93 -20.48 -1.89
N ASN A 220 3.56 -20.16 -3.12
CA ASN A 220 3.24 -21.13 -4.15
C ASN A 220 3.76 -20.64 -5.50
N HIS A 221 3.96 -21.58 -6.41
CA HIS A 221 4.39 -21.30 -7.76
C HIS A 221 3.81 -22.36 -8.68
N ARG A 222 3.81 -22.07 -9.98
CA ARG A 222 3.30 -23.01 -10.98
C ARG A 222 4.15 -23.02 -12.24
N ASN A 223 4.13 -24.15 -12.91
CA ASN A 223 4.68 -24.37 -14.25
C ASN A 223 3.67 -25.21 -15.04
N GLY A 224 2.49 -24.62 -15.30
CA GLY A 224 1.26 -25.35 -15.60
C GLY A 224 0.33 -25.23 -14.40
N ASP A 225 0.16 -26.33 -13.65
CA ASP A 225 -0.62 -26.33 -12.41
C ASP A 225 0.16 -25.80 -11.20
N TRP A 226 -0.56 -25.38 -10.17
CA TRP A 226 0.01 -25.04 -8.88
C TRP A 226 0.80 -26.20 -8.27
N HIS A 227 1.99 -25.91 -7.76
CA HIS A 227 2.85 -26.90 -7.11
C HIS A 227 2.23 -27.46 -5.81
N GLN A 228 1.40 -26.68 -5.12
CA GLN A 228 0.60 -27.10 -3.98
C GLN A 228 -0.85 -26.64 -4.18
N PRO A 229 -1.85 -27.27 -3.54
CA PRO A 229 -3.20 -26.75 -3.53
C PRO A 229 -3.22 -25.26 -3.14
N PRO A 230 -3.92 -24.41 -3.91
CA PRO A 230 -4.02 -22.98 -3.61
C PRO A 230 -4.66 -22.76 -2.24
N ARG A 231 -4.10 -21.82 -1.46
CA ARG A 231 -4.55 -21.47 -0.10
C ARG A 231 -4.11 -20.05 0.28
N THR A 232 -4.01 -19.16 -0.70
CA THR A 232 -3.49 -17.80 -0.50
C THR A 232 -4.39 -17.03 0.46
N ARG A 233 -5.72 -17.12 0.28
CA ARG A 233 -6.71 -16.49 1.17
C ARG A 233 -6.61 -17.01 2.61
N ASP A 234 -6.47 -18.32 2.78
CA ASP A 234 -6.39 -18.96 4.09
C ASP A 234 -5.16 -18.49 4.86
N ALA A 235 -4.01 -18.37 4.19
CA ALA A 235 -2.78 -17.88 4.80
C ALA A 235 -2.91 -16.44 5.31
N ILE A 236 -3.59 -15.57 4.55
CA ILE A 236 -3.83 -14.17 4.93
C ILE A 236 -4.81 -14.10 6.09
N THR A 237 -5.89 -14.88 6.05
CA THR A 237 -6.90 -14.93 7.10
C THR A 237 -6.30 -15.44 8.41
N TRP A 238 -5.50 -16.52 8.35
CA TRP A 238 -4.79 -17.06 9.50
C TRP A 238 -3.89 -16.01 10.17
N GLU A 239 -3.13 -15.25 9.37
CA GLU A 239 -2.26 -14.21 9.92
C GLU A 239 -3.06 -13.04 10.50
N ARG A 240 -4.18 -12.65 9.89
CA ARG A 240 -5.04 -11.56 10.40
C ARG A 240 -5.73 -11.94 11.71
N ASP A 241 -6.06 -13.21 11.91
CA ASP A 241 -6.85 -13.66 13.05
C ASP A 241 -6.01 -14.13 14.25
N ARG A 242 -4.72 -14.43 14.05
CA ARG A 242 -3.86 -14.94 15.14
C ARG A 242 -3.72 -13.94 16.29
N THR A 243 -3.44 -14.47 17.47
CA THR A 243 -2.95 -13.68 18.61
C THR A 243 -1.55 -13.14 18.32
N TRP A 244 -1.30 -11.94 18.81
CA TRP A 244 0.02 -11.32 18.77
C TRP A 244 0.95 -11.93 19.80
N THR A 245 2.23 -11.91 19.48
CA THR A 245 3.28 -12.21 20.42
C THR A 245 3.41 -11.07 21.44
N VAL A 246 4.12 -11.35 22.55
CA VAL A 246 4.43 -10.33 23.56
C VAL A 246 5.16 -9.12 22.96
N PRO A 247 6.20 -9.27 22.11
CA PRO A 247 6.85 -8.12 21.46
C PRO A 247 5.89 -7.32 20.57
N GLU A 248 5.14 -7.97 19.68
CA GLU A 248 4.18 -7.28 18.79
C GLU A 248 3.14 -6.47 19.58
N SER A 249 2.63 -7.05 20.66
CA SER A 249 1.68 -6.38 21.55
C SER A 249 2.29 -5.17 22.25
N ARG A 250 3.54 -5.28 22.72
CA ARG A 250 4.25 -4.15 23.35
C ARG A 250 4.53 -3.05 22.35
N ASP A 251 5.06 -3.38 21.18
CA ASP A 251 5.40 -2.41 20.14
C ASP A 251 4.15 -1.64 19.68
N PHE A 252 3.04 -2.34 19.47
CA PHE A 252 1.76 -1.71 19.14
C PHE A 252 1.27 -0.76 20.25
N LEU A 253 1.27 -1.21 21.51
CA LEU A 253 0.78 -0.42 22.63
C LEU A 253 1.66 0.82 22.89
N ASP A 254 2.98 0.69 22.78
CA ASP A 254 3.92 1.80 22.92
C ASP A 254 3.76 2.82 21.77
N ALA A 255 3.55 2.34 20.53
CA ALA A 255 3.29 3.18 19.37
C ALA A 255 1.95 3.93 19.47
N ALA A 256 0.86 3.24 19.86
CA ALA A 256 -0.44 3.88 20.08
C ALA A 256 -0.36 4.94 21.20
N SER A 257 0.40 4.66 22.26
CA SER A 257 0.62 5.63 23.35
C SER A 257 1.48 6.82 22.92
N ALA A 258 2.41 6.64 21.98
CA ALA A 258 3.20 7.74 21.43
C ALA A 258 2.31 8.71 20.64
N ILE A 259 1.37 8.19 19.84
CA ILE A 259 0.38 9.00 19.13
C ILE A 259 -0.51 9.79 20.09
N GLU A 260 -1.00 9.14 21.14
CA GLU A 260 -1.81 9.81 22.15
C GLU A 260 -1.05 10.94 22.85
N ARG A 261 0.22 10.69 23.24
CA ARG A 261 1.08 11.74 23.83
C ARG A 261 1.30 12.91 22.87
N PHE A 262 1.55 12.64 21.59
CA PHE A 262 1.65 13.67 20.56
C PHE A 262 0.38 14.52 20.51
N GLY A 263 -0.80 13.88 20.43
CA GLY A 263 -2.09 14.56 20.44
C GLY A 263 -2.31 15.43 21.67
N LEU A 264 -1.98 14.94 22.86
CA LEU A 264 -2.11 15.69 24.11
C LEU A 264 -1.22 16.94 24.17
N SER A 265 -0.06 16.91 23.51
CA SER A 265 0.83 18.06 23.36
C SER A 265 0.46 18.99 22.19
N ALA A 266 -0.40 18.55 21.27
CA ALA A 266 -0.74 19.31 20.09
C ALA A 266 -1.47 20.61 20.48
N PRO A 267 -1.03 21.78 19.97
CA PRO A 267 -1.68 23.06 20.26
C PRO A 267 -3.01 23.23 19.50
N VAL A 268 -3.20 22.45 18.42
CA VAL A 268 -4.38 22.50 17.56
C VAL A 268 -5.38 21.44 17.98
N GLN A 269 -6.63 21.86 18.24
CA GLN A 269 -7.65 20.98 18.81
C GLN A 269 -7.99 19.78 17.93
N TRP A 270 -8.18 19.97 16.62
CA TRP A 270 -8.55 18.85 15.74
C TRP A 270 -7.44 17.79 15.64
N ILE A 271 -6.15 18.20 15.68
CA ILE A 271 -5.00 17.28 15.71
C ILE A 271 -4.99 16.47 17.02
N ARG A 272 -5.29 17.13 18.13
CA ARG A 272 -5.44 16.49 19.45
C ARG A 272 -6.55 15.44 19.41
N ASP A 273 -7.74 15.82 18.97
CA ASP A 273 -8.92 14.97 18.96
C ASP A 273 -8.67 13.75 18.05
N GLU A 274 -8.17 13.96 16.82
CA GLU A 274 -7.84 12.89 15.88
C GLU A 274 -6.79 11.91 16.42
N SER A 275 -5.71 12.41 17.03
CA SER A 275 -4.65 11.57 17.58
C SER A 275 -5.11 10.78 18.81
N VAL A 276 -5.81 11.43 19.74
CA VAL A 276 -6.26 10.81 21.00
C VAL A 276 -7.36 9.80 20.73
N ASP A 277 -8.38 10.16 19.94
CA ASP A 277 -9.48 9.25 19.63
C ASP A 277 -9.04 8.15 18.68
N GLY A 278 -8.17 8.45 17.71
CA GLY A 278 -7.51 7.44 16.88
C GLY A 278 -6.76 6.39 17.71
N ALA A 279 -5.94 6.80 18.68
CA ALA A 279 -5.23 5.88 19.56
C ALA A 279 -6.18 5.01 20.42
N LYS A 280 -7.31 5.57 20.89
CA LYS A 280 -8.34 4.79 21.61
C LYS A 280 -9.01 3.75 20.70
N SER A 281 -9.40 4.14 19.50
CA SER A 281 -10.01 3.23 18.50
C SER A 281 -9.05 2.10 18.14
N LEU A 282 -7.77 2.41 17.90
CA LEU A 282 -6.73 1.42 17.62
C LEU A 282 -6.55 0.40 18.74
N ARG A 283 -6.51 0.84 20.00
CA ARG A 283 -6.44 -0.08 21.16
C ARG A 283 -7.68 -0.96 21.28
N THR A 284 -8.85 -0.43 20.94
CA THR A 284 -10.10 -1.20 20.94
C THR A 284 -10.07 -2.28 19.87
N LEU A 285 -9.63 -1.93 18.66
CA LEU A 285 -9.50 -2.84 17.53
C LEU A 285 -8.44 -3.94 17.77
N ALA A 286 -7.33 -3.60 18.44
CA ALA A 286 -6.27 -4.56 18.76
C ALA A 286 -6.63 -5.54 19.89
N LYS A 287 -7.61 -5.20 20.73
CA LYS A 287 -7.92 -5.93 21.97
C LYS A 287 -8.08 -7.46 21.80
N PRO A 288 -8.73 -7.98 20.74
CA PRO A 288 -8.86 -9.43 20.55
C PRO A 288 -7.53 -10.15 20.30
N HIS A 289 -6.51 -9.43 19.81
CA HIS A 289 -5.22 -9.99 19.39
C HIS A 289 -4.10 -9.79 20.42
N LEU A 290 -4.23 -8.82 21.33
CA LEU A 290 -3.18 -8.50 22.31
C LEU A 290 -2.84 -9.68 23.23
N ASP A 291 -1.55 -9.90 23.45
CA ASP A 291 -1.06 -10.85 24.44
C ASP A 291 -1.40 -10.35 25.88
N PRO A 292 -2.01 -11.17 26.74
CA PRO A 292 -2.38 -10.79 28.10
C PRO A 292 -1.20 -10.33 28.97
N ILE A 293 -0.01 -10.88 28.77
CA ILE A 293 1.21 -10.51 29.51
C ILE A 293 1.62 -9.09 29.12
N ALA A 294 1.63 -8.79 27.83
CA ALA A 294 1.97 -7.46 27.33
C ALA A 294 0.98 -6.40 27.85
N LEU A 295 -0.33 -6.71 27.83
CA LEU A 295 -1.37 -5.82 28.35
C LEU A 295 -1.16 -5.53 29.85
N THR A 296 -0.89 -6.57 30.65
CA THR A 296 -0.65 -6.42 32.09
C THR A 296 0.56 -5.52 32.37
N HIS A 297 1.67 -5.74 31.65
CA HIS A 297 2.86 -4.90 31.77
C HIS A 297 2.59 -3.44 31.37
N HIS A 298 1.81 -3.23 30.31
CA HIS A 298 1.48 -1.88 29.84
C HIS A 298 0.65 -1.11 30.87
N ILE A 299 -0.37 -1.75 31.47
CA ILE A 299 -1.18 -1.16 32.54
C ILE A 299 -0.32 -0.82 33.76
N ALA A 300 0.58 -1.73 34.17
CA ALA A 300 1.49 -1.49 35.28
C ALA A 300 2.39 -0.26 35.04
N LYS A 301 2.97 -0.13 33.85
CA LYS A 301 3.82 1.02 33.46
C LYS A 301 3.05 2.35 33.42
N ALA A 302 1.81 2.33 32.96
CA ALA A 302 0.94 3.50 32.95
C ALA A 302 0.59 3.96 34.38
N GLY A 303 0.35 3.02 35.30
CA GLY A 303 0.06 3.30 36.71
C GLY A 303 1.25 3.85 37.50
N THR A 304 2.49 3.60 37.06
CA THR A 304 3.72 4.07 37.73
C THR A 304 4.23 5.43 37.22
N SER A 305 3.57 6.05 36.24
CA SER A 305 4.03 7.30 35.60
C SER A 305 3.39 8.57 36.21
N PHE A 306 2.93 8.50 37.47
CA PHE A 306 2.38 9.63 38.25
C PHE A 306 3.38 10.13 39.29
#